data_AF-A0A6B2T275-F1
#
_entry.id   AF-A0A6B2T275-F1
#
_cell.length_a   1.000
_cell.length_b   1.000
_cell.length_c   1.000
_cell.angle_alpha   90.00
_cell.angle_beta   90.00
_cell.angle_gamma   90.00
#
_symmetry.space_group_name_H-M   'P 1'
#
loop_
_entity.id
_entity.type
_entity.pdbx_description
1 polymer ?
#
loop_
_entity_poly.entity_id
_entity_poly.type
_entity_poly.pdbx_seq_one_letter_code
_entity_poly.pdbx_strand_id
1 'polypeptide(L)'
;MERHRRATAGAAGAPDRYWLRLLGDPDGDAPWAWRMNGHHLAVHVLITTDGVRVTPHFIGAEPARIAQGPQAGRRLLGPEEDLARELVTDLDPDRRAVAVFDTVPPDDILTRDDPLADPGRLPAGLTHDAMTPGQRVLLERLVRRYLDRAPTAYARQCWDDTVSRGLDTLTFAWAGGRAPGDRHYYCVQAPDFLIEYDNTQDDGNHAHSVWRHLRHDWGIDLLRAHYTEQHG
;
A
#
# COMPACT_ATOMS: atom_id res chain seq x y z
N MET A 1 7.59 -26.62 3.02
CA MET A 1 6.66 -27.55 2.34
C MET A 1 5.28 -26.91 2.31
N GLU A 2 4.60 -26.92 1.15
CA GLU A 2 3.18 -26.52 1.02
C GLU A 2 2.32 -27.63 1.63
N ARG A 3 1.64 -27.36 2.76
CA ARG A 3 0.87 -28.39 3.50
C ARG A 3 -0.63 -28.38 3.23
N HIS A 4 -1.18 -27.30 2.66
CA HIS A 4 -2.62 -27.21 2.40
C HIS A 4 -2.93 -26.90 0.93
N ARG A 5 -3.85 -27.69 0.39
CA ARG A 5 -4.39 -27.57 -0.98
C ARG A 5 -5.03 -26.20 -1.16
N ARG A 6 -4.77 -25.53 -2.29
CA ARG A 6 -5.47 -24.31 -2.72
C ARG A 6 -6.97 -24.44 -2.45
N ALA A 7 -7.49 -23.65 -1.52
CA ALA A 7 -8.93 -23.44 -1.42
C ALA A 7 -9.29 -22.36 -2.44
N THR A 8 -9.96 -22.76 -3.52
CA THR A 8 -10.49 -21.84 -4.53
C THR A 8 -11.95 -21.58 -4.25
N ALA A 9 -12.33 -20.34 -3.98
CA ALA A 9 -13.71 -19.89 -4.06
C ALA A 9 -13.94 -19.18 -5.41
N GLY A 10 -15.04 -19.48 -6.09
CA GLY A 10 -15.40 -18.91 -7.40
C GLY A 10 -15.50 -19.93 -8.54
N ALA A 11 -16.34 -19.64 -9.53
CA ALA A 11 -16.64 -20.55 -10.64
C ALA A 11 -15.41 -20.86 -11.53
N ALA A 12 -15.40 -22.07 -12.11
CA ALA A 12 -14.63 -22.49 -13.29
C ALA A 12 -14.32 -21.38 -14.31
N GLY A 13 -13.15 -20.73 -14.30
CA GLY A 13 -12.79 -19.77 -15.35
C GLY A 13 -13.38 -18.36 -15.22
N ALA A 14 -13.91 -17.98 -14.04
CA ALA A 14 -14.24 -16.59 -13.74
C ALA A 14 -12.97 -15.78 -13.39
N PRO A 15 -12.83 -14.52 -13.84
CA PRO A 15 -11.68 -13.66 -13.54
C PRO A 15 -11.52 -13.33 -12.03
N ASP A 16 -12.53 -13.60 -11.21
CA ASP A 16 -12.63 -13.16 -9.81
C ASP A 16 -12.39 -14.29 -8.80
N ARG A 17 -11.26 -14.99 -8.92
CA ARG A 17 -10.90 -16.04 -7.96
C ARG A 17 -9.94 -15.50 -6.91
N TYR A 18 -10.33 -15.68 -5.66
CA TYR A 18 -9.44 -15.50 -4.52
C TYR A 18 -8.91 -16.86 -4.07
N TRP A 19 -7.64 -16.91 -3.69
CA TRP A 19 -7.00 -18.08 -3.14
C TRP A 19 -6.21 -17.73 -1.89
N LEU A 20 -6.25 -18.65 -0.93
CA LEU A 20 -5.44 -18.63 0.27
C LEU A 20 -4.39 -19.74 0.17
N ARG A 21 -3.15 -19.40 0.51
CA ARG A 21 -2.06 -20.38 0.65
C ARG A 21 -1.46 -20.24 2.05
N LEU A 22 -1.28 -21.37 2.73
CA LEU A 22 -0.51 -21.48 3.96
C LEU A 22 0.85 -22.12 3.66
N LEU A 23 1.91 -21.58 4.26
CA LEU A 23 3.30 -21.97 4.10
C LEU A 23 3.88 -22.20 5.50
N GLY A 24 4.40 -23.39 5.79
CA GLY A 24 4.85 -23.73 7.15
C GLY A 24 3.74 -24.35 7.99
N ASP A 25 3.92 -24.33 9.31
CA ASP A 25 3.01 -24.92 10.29
C ASP A 25 2.59 -23.84 11.31
N PRO A 26 1.35 -23.35 11.26
CA PRO A 26 0.87 -22.33 12.19
C PRO A 26 0.79 -22.81 13.64
N ASP A 27 0.76 -24.13 13.87
CA ASP A 27 0.73 -24.74 15.20
C ASP A 27 2.13 -25.03 15.76
N GLY A 28 3.19 -24.80 14.96
CA GLY A 28 4.58 -25.03 15.35
C GLY A 28 5.34 -23.75 15.73
N ASP A 29 6.57 -23.92 16.23
CA ASP A 29 7.44 -22.81 16.65
C ASP A 29 8.27 -22.21 15.49
N ALA A 30 8.24 -22.84 14.31
CA ALA A 30 8.98 -22.36 13.14
C ALA A 30 8.24 -21.22 12.43
N PRO A 31 8.96 -20.33 11.71
CA PRO A 31 8.34 -19.34 10.84
C PRO A 31 7.29 -19.94 9.90
N TRP A 32 6.15 -19.28 9.80
CA TRP A 32 5.08 -19.65 8.87
C TRP A 32 4.48 -18.41 8.23
N ALA A 33 3.86 -18.59 7.08
CA ALA A 33 3.28 -17.51 6.32
C ALA A 33 1.94 -17.92 5.73
N TRP A 34 1.11 -16.93 5.45
CA TRP A 34 -0.05 -17.09 4.62
C TRP A 34 -0.14 -15.96 3.61
N ARG A 35 -0.72 -16.26 2.45
CA ARG A 35 -0.90 -15.29 1.37
C ARG A 35 -2.29 -15.44 0.81
N MET A 36 -3.02 -14.34 0.72
CA MET A 36 -4.31 -14.27 0.03
C MET A 36 -4.13 -13.42 -1.23
N ASN A 37 -4.47 -13.98 -2.39
CA ASN A 37 -4.38 -13.24 -3.64
C ASN A 37 -5.63 -13.45 -4.50
N GLY A 38 -5.88 -12.50 -5.38
CA GLY A 38 -6.95 -12.49 -6.38
C GLY A 38 -6.74 -11.33 -7.34
N HIS A 39 -7.74 -11.04 -8.19
CA HIS A 39 -7.64 -9.99 -9.21
C HIS A 39 -7.22 -8.63 -8.63
N HIS A 40 -7.86 -8.19 -7.54
CA HIS A 40 -7.58 -6.91 -6.87
C HIS A 40 -7.03 -7.07 -5.45
N LEU A 41 -6.31 -8.15 -5.19
CA LEU A 41 -5.82 -8.40 -3.83
C LEU A 41 -4.51 -9.17 -3.87
N ALA A 42 -3.52 -8.67 -3.13
CA ALA A 42 -2.34 -9.44 -2.76
C ALA A 42 -1.92 -9.04 -1.34
N VAL A 43 -2.24 -9.90 -0.38
CA VAL A 43 -1.89 -9.72 1.04
C VAL A 43 -1.01 -10.88 1.46
N HIS A 44 0.21 -10.55 1.90
CA HIS A 44 1.25 -11.52 2.22
C HIS A 44 1.67 -11.30 3.66
N VAL A 45 1.48 -12.33 4.49
CA VAL A 45 1.82 -12.26 5.91
C VAL A 45 2.83 -13.34 6.26
N LEU A 46 3.96 -12.91 6.83
CA LEU A 46 4.97 -13.77 7.42
C LEU A 46 4.94 -13.58 8.94
N ILE A 47 4.95 -14.69 9.66
CA ILE A 47 4.93 -14.74 11.12
C ILE A 47 6.16 -15.50 11.57
N THR A 48 6.91 -14.88 12.47
CA THR A 48 8.15 -15.40 13.06
C THR A 48 8.12 -15.17 14.57
N THR A 49 9.07 -15.76 15.30
CA THR A 49 9.30 -15.46 16.71
C THR A 49 9.58 -13.98 16.96
N ASP A 50 10.18 -13.30 15.97
CA ASP A 50 10.60 -11.90 16.06
C ASP A 50 9.51 -10.92 15.57
N GLY A 51 8.35 -11.45 15.19
CA GLY A 51 7.16 -10.66 14.84
C GLY A 51 6.59 -10.96 13.45
N VAL A 52 5.78 -10.03 12.98
CA VAL A 52 4.96 -10.16 11.76
C VAL A 52 5.49 -9.25 10.66
N ARG A 53 5.35 -9.64 9.38
CA ARG A 53 5.49 -8.76 8.20
C ARG A 53 4.26 -8.91 7.34
N VAL A 54 3.74 -7.81 6.80
CA VAL A 54 2.46 -7.79 6.05
C VAL A 54 2.57 -7.23 4.62
N THR A 55 3.80 -6.94 4.17
CA THR A 55 4.06 -6.33 2.86
C THR A 55 4.61 -7.36 1.85
N PRO A 56 4.21 -7.27 0.58
CA PRO A 56 3.36 -6.23 0.00
C PRO A 56 1.90 -6.37 0.44
N HIS A 57 1.22 -5.22 0.57
CA HIS A 57 -0.18 -5.12 0.94
C HIS A 57 -0.97 -4.38 -0.14
N PHE A 58 -1.39 -5.13 -1.16
CA PHE A 58 -2.14 -4.61 -2.31
C PHE A 58 -3.65 -4.86 -2.13
N ILE A 59 -4.42 -3.80 -2.27
CA ILE A 59 -5.89 -3.84 -2.30
C ILE A 59 -6.34 -2.93 -3.44
N GLY A 60 -7.15 -3.47 -4.34
CA GLY A 60 -7.85 -2.71 -5.37
C GLY A 60 -9.37 -2.80 -5.24
N ALA A 61 -10.07 -2.00 -6.03
CA ALA A 61 -11.52 -1.96 -6.11
C ALA A 61 -11.97 -1.60 -7.53
N GLU A 62 -12.70 -2.53 -8.15
CA GLU A 62 -13.37 -2.36 -9.44
C GLU A 62 -14.84 -2.82 -9.29
N PRO A 63 -15.83 -1.90 -9.30
CA PRO A 63 -15.68 -0.46 -9.39
C PRO A 63 -15.15 0.16 -8.08
N ALA A 64 -14.39 1.26 -8.19
CA ALA A 64 -13.93 2.05 -7.05
C ALA A 64 -15.10 2.69 -6.27
N ARG A 65 -16.17 3.04 -6.98
CA ARG A 65 -17.45 3.50 -6.43
C ARG A 65 -18.61 2.70 -6.99
N ILE A 66 -19.39 2.09 -6.11
CA ILE A 66 -20.62 1.37 -6.52
C ILE A 66 -21.70 2.38 -6.90
N ALA A 67 -22.17 2.35 -8.15
CA ALA A 67 -23.12 3.33 -8.67
C ALA A 67 -24.58 3.07 -8.24
N GLN A 68 -24.99 1.81 -8.15
CA GLN A 68 -26.40 1.42 -8.00
C GLN A 68 -26.58 0.21 -7.07
N GLY A 69 -27.82 -0.04 -6.67
CA GLY A 69 -28.21 -1.17 -5.84
C GLY A 69 -27.99 -0.95 -4.34
N PRO A 70 -28.13 -2.00 -3.51
CA PRO A 70 -28.10 -1.89 -2.05
C PRO A 70 -26.78 -1.38 -1.45
N GLN A 71 -25.69 -1.40 -2.24
CA GLN A 71 -24.35 -0.95 -1.84
C GLN A 71 -23.97 0.38 -2.52
N ALA A 72 -24.90 1.06 -3.20
CA ALA A 72 -24.64 2.31 -3.91
C ALA A 72 -23.97 3.35 -3.00
N GLY A 73 -22.98 4.06 -3.56
CA GLY A 73 -22.17 5.05 -2.86
C GLY A 73 -20.99 4.48 -2.08
N ARG A 74 -20.90 3.16 -1.89
CA ARG A 74 -19.75 2.53 -1.24
C ARG A 74 -18.47 2.76 -2.05
N ARG A 75 -17.41 3.20 -1.36
CA ARG A 75 -16.05 3.36 -1.87
C ARG A 75 -15.09 2.64 -0.93
N LEU A 76 -14.59 1.47 -1.33
CA LEU A 76 -13.75 0.65 -0.45
C LEU A 76 -12.48 1.38 -0.02
N LEU A 77 -11.80 2.02 -0.98
CA LEU A 77 -10.57 2.79 -0.78
C LEU A 77 -10.82 4.31 -0.73
N GLY A 78 -12.08 4.70 -0.57
CA GLY A 78 -12.51 6.10 -0.61
C GLY A 78 -11.80 7.00 0.41
N PRO A 79 -11.65 6.59 1.69
CA PRO A 79 -11.08 7.52 2.64
C PRO A 79 -9.55 7.65 2.57
N GLU A 80 -8.84 6.75 1.86
CA GLU A 80 -7.45 6.96 1.42
C GLU A 80 -7.39 8.06 0.36
N GLU A 81 -8.24 7.96 -0.67
CA GLU A 81 -8.37 8.98 -1.71
C GLU A 81 -8.77 10.34 -1.13
N ASP A 82 -9.73 10.38 -0.20
CA ASP A 82 -10.25 11.63 0.36
C ASP A 82 -9.14 12.38 1.13
N LEU A 83 -8.32 11.67 1.92
CA LEU A 83 -7.19 12.27 2.65
C LEU A 83 -6.12 12.83 1.70
N ALA A 84 -5.75 12.08 0.67
CA ALA A 84 -4.74 12.52 -0.30
C ALA A 84 -5.24 13.71 -1.13
N ARG A 85 -6.53 13.72 -1.46
CA ARG A 85 -7.18 14.83 -2.19
C ARG A 85 -7.30 16.07 -1.32
N GLU A 86 -7.66 15.92 -0.04
CA GLU A 86 -7.65 17.01 0.93
C GLU A 86 -6.25 17.62 1.03
N LEU A 87 -5.20 16.80 1.13
CA LEU A 87 -3.82 17.26 1.17
C LEU A 87 -3.44 18.06 -0.09
N VAL A 88 -3.59 17.50 -1.30
CA VAL A 88 -3.14 18.18 -2.53
C VAL A 88 -3.94 19.45 -2.84
N THR A 89 -5.19 19.54 -2.38
CA THR A 89 -6.03 20.73 -2.58
C THR A 89 -5.76 21.84 -1.57
N ASP A 90 -5.31 21.49 -0.35
CA ASP A 90 -4.89 22.43 0.69
C ASP A 90 -3.49 23.05 0.41
N LEU A 91 -2.67 22.43 -0.44
CA LEU A 91 -1.38 23.01 -0.85
C LEU A 91 -1.58 24.36 -1.57
N ASP A 92 -0.85 25.37 -1.10
CA ASP A 92 -0.70 26.64 -1.82
C ASP A 92 0.02 26.43 -3.16
N PRO A 93 -0.04 27.42 -4.08
CA PRO A 93 0.46 27.25 -5.44
C PRO A 93 1.92 26.79 -5.52
N ASP A 94 2.80 27.28 -4.65
CA ASP A 94 4.24 26.98 -4.70
C ASP A 94 4.50 25.55 -4.22
N ARG A 95 3.93 25.15 -3.08
CA ARG A 95 4.02 23.77 -2.58
C ARG A 95 3.39 22.77 -3.54
N ARG A 96 2.26 23.14 -4.14
CA ARG A 96 1.54 22.29 -5.08
C ARG A 96 2.34 22.08 -6.37
N ALA A 97 3.09 23.08 -6.83
CA ALA A 97 3.96 22.93 -8.00
C ALA A 97 5.10 21.92 -7.77
N VAL A 98 5.48 21.66 -6.51
CA VAL A 98 6.45 20.63 -6.15
C VAL A 98 5.79 19.26 -5.99
N ALA A 99 4.61 19.21 -5.35
CA ALA A 99 3.90 17.94 -5.13
C ALA A 99 3.29 17.35 -6.40
N VAL A 100 2.77 18.20 -7.31
CA VAL A 100 2.13 17.76 -8.55
C VAL A 100 3.17 17.61 -9.64
N PHE A 101 3.55 16.37 -9.96
CA PHE A 101 4.61 16.10 -10.93
C PHE A 101 4.10 16.02 -12.38
N ASP A 102 2.81 15.70 -12.57
CA ASP A 102 2.20 15.67 -13.90
C ASP A 102 0.68 15.98 -13.84
N THR A 103 0.16 16.55 -14.93
CA THR A 103 -1.28 16.71 -15.17
C THR A 103 -1.95 15.44 -15.66
N VAL A 104 -1.18 14.50 -16.21
CA VAL A 104 -1.65 13.19 -16.66
C VAL A 104 -1.12 12.13 -15.69
N PRO A 105 -1.98 11.41 -14.98
CA PRO A 105 -1.53 10.33 -14.11
C PRO A 105 -1.02 9.13 -14.93
N PRO A 106 -0.12 8.30 -14.39
CA PRO A 106 0.26 7.03 -15.02
C PRO A 106 -0.93 6.08 -15.12
N ASP A 107 -0.87 5.11 -16.04
CA ASP A 107 -1.95 4.15 -16.28
C ASP A 107 -2.09 3.05 -15.19
N ASP A 108 -1.13 2.98 -14.25
CA ASP A 108 -1.12 2.04 -13.11
C ASP A 108 -0.10 2.46 -12.04
N ILE A 109 -0.02 1.68 -10.95
CA ILE A 109 1.03 1.68 -9.93
C ILE A 109 2.43 1.56 -10.58
N LEU A 110 3.34 2.48 -10.24
CA LEU A 110 4.65 2.61 -10.89
C LEU A 110 5.64 1.52 -10.47
N THR A 111 5.55 1.04 -9.22
CA THR A 111 6.43 -0.04 -8.74
C THR A 111 5.97 -1.44 -9.15
N ARG A 112 4.77 -1.56 -9.76
CA ARG A 112 4.22 -2.81 -10.31
C ARG A 112 4.30 -3.98 -9.32
N ASP A 113 4.38 -5.20 -9.84
CA ASP A 113 4.55 -6.46 -9.10
C ASP A 113 6.03 -6.87 -8.94
N ASP A 114 6.97 -5.93 -9.12
CA ASP A 114 8.41 -6.23 -9.04
C ASP A 114 8.76 -6.89 -7.69
N PRO A 115 9.60 -7.93 -7.62
CA PRO A 115 9.92 -8.63 -6.36
C PRO A 115 10.58 -7.74 -5.30
N LEU A 116 11.21 -6.65 -5.71
CA LEU A 116 11.76 -5.61 -4.84
C LEU A 116 11.27 -4.26 -5.35
N ALA A 117 10.64 -3.48 -4.48
CA ALA A 117 10.14 -2.17 -4.86
C ALA A 117 11.32 -1.24 -5.13
N ASP A 118 11.35 -0.62 -6.31
CA ASP A 118 12.34 0.39 -6.66
C ASP A 118 11.78 1.80 -6.38
N PRO A 119 12.19 2.46 -5.28
CA PRO A 119 11.72 3.81 -4.97
C PRO A 119 12.21 4.85 -6.00
N GLY A 120 13.23 4.54 -6.81
CA GLY A 120 13.73 5.43 -7.86
C GLY A 120 12.78 5.61 -9.04
N ARG A 121 11.73 4.78 -9.14
CA ARG A 121 10.64 4.96 -10.12
C ARG A 121 9.62 6.01 -9.71
N LEU A 122 9.58 6.38 -8.44
CA LEU A 122 8.61 7.33 -7.92
C LEU A 122 9.15 8.77 -8.04
N PRO A 123 8.27 9.75 -8.31
CA PRO A 123 8.63 11.15 -8.27
C PRO A 123 9.00 11.57 -6.84
N ALA A 124 9.98 12.48 -6.70
CA ALA A 124 10.48 12.90 -5.39
C ALA A 124 9.39 13.51 -4.49
N GLY A 125 8.49 14.33 -5.05
CA GLY A 125 7.37 14.95 -4.32
C GLY A 125 7.76 16.05 -3.34
N LEU A 126 6.77 16.54 -2.60
CA LEU A 126 6.90 17.55 -1.55
C LEU A 126 7.24 16.88 -0.21
N THR A 127 8.30 17.35 0.45
CA THR A 127 8.74 16.85 1.75
C THR A 127 7.82 17.32 2.88
N HIS A 128 7.69 16.53 3.95
CA HIS A 128 6.88 16.85 5.13
C HIS A 128 7.31 18.15 5.82
N ASP A 129 8.60 18.45 5.88
CA ASP A 129 9.13 19.67 6.48
C ASP A 129 8.76 20.94 5.69
N ALA A 130 8.55 20.81 4.38
CA ALA A 130 8.07 21.90 3.53
C ALA A 130 6.57 22.19 3.71
N MET A 131 5.80 21.28 4.32
CA MET A 131 4.36 21.43 4.54
C MET A 131 4.02 22.29 5.76
N THR A 132 2.81 22.88 5.78
CA THR A 132 2.26 23.54 6.98
C THR A 132 1.91 22.49 8.05
N PRO A 133 1.72 22.88 9.33
CA PRO A 133 1.31 21.95 10.38
C PRO A 133 0.03 21.17 10.05
N GLY A 134 -0.96 21.79 9.40
CA GLY A 134 -2.19 21.12 8.99
C GLY A 134 -1.97 20.07 7.89
N GLN A 135 -1.15 20.40 6.89
CA GLN A 135 -0.79 19.52 5.78
C GLN A 135 0.04 18.31 6.27
N ARG A 136 0.96 18.53 7.22
CA ARG A 136 1.70 17.46 7.90
C ARG A 136 0.75 16.47 8.56
N VAL A 137 -0.23 16.96 9.31
CA VAL A 137 -1.25 16.10 9.95
C VAL A 137 -2.03 15.28 8.90
N LEU A 138 -2.35 15.85 7.74
CA LEU A 138 -3.01 15.11 6.66
C LEU A 138 -2.12 14.00 6.08
N LEU A 139 -0.86 14.29 5.79
CA LEU A 139 0.10 13.29 5.31
C LEU A 139 0.30 12.16 6.33
N GLU A 140 0.47 12.50 7.60
CA GLU A 140 0.64 11.52 8.68
C GLU A 140 -0.60 10.63 8.85
N ARG A 141 -1.81 11.21 8.77
CA ARG A 141 -3.07 10.45 8.79
C ARG A 141 -3.18 9.51 7.59
N LEU A 142 -2.78 9.97 6.40
CA LEU A 142 -2.73 9.14 5.20
C LEU A 142 -1.80 7.94 5.40
N VAL A 143 -0.56 8.17 5.86
CA VAL A 143 0.41 7.09 6.13
C VAL A 143 -0.16 6.09 7.15
N ARG A 144 -0.65 6.57 8.30
CA ARG A 144 -1.22 5.70 9.34
C ARG A 144 -2.36 4.84 8.81
N ARG A 145 -3.21 5.37 7.94
CA ARG A 145 -4.32 4.62 7.35
C ARG A 145 -3.86 3.39 6.56
N TYR A 146 -2.72 3.46 5.89
CA TYR A 146 -2.12 2.30 5.22
C TYR A 146 -1.50 1.33 6.23
N LEU A 147 -0.78 1.84 7.23
CA LEU A 147 -0.17 1.01 8.28
C LEU A 147 -1.22 0.25 9.11
N ASP A 148 -2.36 0.88 9.38
CA ASP A 148 -3.49 0.34 10.15
C ASP A 148 -4.23 -0.81 9.42
N ARG A 149 -3.84 -1.13 8.18
CA ARG A 149 -4.22 -2.40 7.52
C ARG A 149 -3.57 -3.61 8.19
N ALA A 150 -2.51 -3.41 8.97
CA ALA A 150 -1.81 -4.44 9.73
C ALA A 150 -2.38 -4.61 11.16
N PRO A 151 -2.02 -5.69 11.87
CA PRO A 151 -2.29 -5.80 13.30
C PRO A 151 -1.75 -4.59 14.07
N THR A 152 -2.53 -4.07 15.04
CA THR A 152 -2.26 -2.81 15.75
C THR A 152 -0.83 -2.68 16.30
N ALA A 153 -0.27 -3.76 16.84
CA ALA A 153 1.09 -3.76 17.38
C ALA A 153 2.14 -3.50 16.28
N TYR A 154 1.98 -4.15 15.12
CA TYR A 154 2.87 -3.96 13.97
C TYR A 154 2.67 -2.58 13.33
N ALA A 155 1.42 -2.12 13.19
CA ALA A 155 1.14 -0.77 12.69
C ALA A 155 1.80 0.31 13.55
N ARG A 156 1.71 0.18 14.89
CA ARG A 156 2.40 1.06 15.84
C ARG A 156 3.92 1.01 15.65
N GLN A 157 4.49 -0.19 15.56
CA GLN A 157 5.93 -0.34 15.33
C GLN A 157 6.38 0.35 14.03
N CYS A 158 5.70 0.11 12.90
CA CYS A 158 6.04 0.77 11.64
C CYS A 158 5.95 2.29 11.74
N TRP A 159 4.94 2.81 12.46
CA TRP A 159 4.83 4.24 12.70
C TRP A 159 5.97 4.79 13.55
N ASP A 160 6.29 4.13 14.66
CA ASP A 160 7.37 4.53 15.56
C ASP A 160 8.73 4.51 14.84
N ASP A 161 8.98 3.49 14.01
CA ASP A 161 10.15 3.40 13.14
C ASP A 161 10.21 4.59 12.17
N THR A 162 9.06 4.95 11.55
CA THR A 162 8.94 6.10 10.65
C THR A 162 9.29 7.41 11.36
N VAL A 163 8.77 7.62 12.57
CA VAL A 163 9.09 8.81 13.38
C VAL A 163 10.57 8.83 13.75
N SER A 164 11.14 7.69 14.13
CA SER A 164 12.55 7.58 14.51
C SER A 164 13.52 7.88 13.36
N ARG A 165 13.10 7.62 12.12
CA ARG A 165 13.83 7.96 10.89
C ARG A 165 13.76 9.44 10.51
N GLY A 166 12.87 10.20 11.17
CA GLY A 166 12.60 11.61 10.90
C GLY A 166 11.49 11.78 9.87
N LEU A 167 10.39 12.42 10.28
CA LEU A 167 9.23 12.65 9.41
C LEU A 167 9.54 13.55 8.22
N ASP A 168 10.56 14.40 8.31
CA ASP A 168 11.03 15.27 7.23
C ASP A 168 11.48 14.47 5.98
N THR A 169 11.76 13.17 6.14
CA THR A 169 12.07 12.26 5.03
C THR A 169 10.84 11.75 4.28
N LEU A 170 9.63 11.98 4.80
CA LEU A 170 8.40 11.63 4.11
C LEU A 170 8.16 12.59 2.96
N THR A 171 7.84 12.05 1.79
CA THR A 171 7.46 12.85 0.63
C THR A 171 6.10 12.47 0.09
N PHE A 172 5.39 13.43 -0.48
CA PHE A 172 4.10 13.24 -1.13
C PHE A 172 4.12 13.76 -2.56
N ALA A 173 3.70 12.95 -3.51
CA ALA A 173 3.56 13.34 -4.91
C ALA A 173 2.20 12.95 -5.47
N TRP A 174 1.74 13.75 -6.43
CA TRP A 174 0.42 13.65 -7.06
C TRP A 174 0.51 13.81 -8.57
N ALA A 175 -0.32 13.09 -9.31
CA ALA A 175 -0.62 13.38 -10.71
C ALA A 175 -2.11 13.26 -11.02
N GLY A 176 -2.55 14.00 -12.04
CA GLY A 176 -3.94 13.96 -12.50
C GLY A 176 -4.87 14.96 -11.83
N GLY A 177 -6.16 14.78 -12.05
CA GLY A 177 -7.19 15.73 -11.66
C GLY A 177 -7.48 15.69 -10.16
N ARG A 178 -7.80 16.86 -9.60
CA ARG A 178 -7.90 17.07 -8.14
C ARG A 178 -9.35 17.13 -7.66
N ALA A 179 -10.34 17.14 -8.55
CA ALA A 179 -11.75 17.06 -8.15
C ALA A 179 -12.17 15.60 -7.90
N PRO A 180 -13.15 15.34 -7.01
CA PRO A 180 -13.69 13.99 -6.82
C PRO A 180 -14.18 13.39 -8.15
N GLY A 181 -13.78 12.15 -8.44
CA GLY A 181 -14.09 11.45 -9.68
C GLY A 181 -13.06 11.67 -10.80
N ASP A 182 -12.14 12.62 -10.67
CA ASP A 182 -11.04 12.76 -11.62
C ASP A 182 -10.08 11.56 -11.55
N ARG A 183 -9.55 11.17 -12.71
CA ARG A 183 -8.42 10.23 -12.81
C ARG A 183 -7.20 10.81 -12.13
N HIS A 184 -6.56 10.02 -11.26
CA HIS A 184 -5.43 10.50 -10.48
C HIS A 184 -4.55 9.37 -9.96
N TYR A 185 -3.36 9.77 -9.53
CA TYR A 185 -2.37 8.94 -8.88
C TYR A 185 -1.72 9.72 -7.75
N TYR A 186 -1.35 9.05 -6.66
CA TYR A 186 -0.42 9.60 -5.68
C TYR A 186 0.54 8.55 -5.14
N CYS A 187 1.67 9.02 -4.61
CA CYS A 187 2.58 8.20 -3.84
C CYS A 187 3.08 8.92 -2.59
N VAL A 188 3.45 8.12 -1.58
CA VAL A 188 4.18 8.56 -0.41
C VAL A 188 5.45 7.73 -0.30
N GLN A 189 6.59 8.38 -0.12
CA GLN A 189 7.87 7.70 0.09
C GLN A 189 8.40 7.95 1.50
N ALA A 190 9.03 6.93 2.06
CA ALA A 190 9.79 6.97 3.29
C ALA A 190 11.09 6.16 3.09
N PRO A 191 12.10 6.30 3.99
CA PRO A 191 13.33 5.52 3.89
C PRO A 191 13.15 4.00 3.92
N ASP A 192 12.08 3.51 4.56
CA ASP A 192 11.84 2.09 4.77
C ASP A 192 10.61 1.55 4.02
N PHE A 193 9.72 2.40 3.50
CA PHE A 193 8.51 1.95 2.80
C PHE A 193 8.07 2.95 1.72
N LEU A 194 7.18 2.48 0.85
CA LEU A 194 6.42 3.32 -0.06
C LEU A 194 4.94 2.95 -0.06
N ILE A 195 4.12 3.92 -0.44
CA ILE A 195 2.69 3.80 -0.64
C ILE A 195 2.39 4.36 -2.02
N GLU A 196 1.52 3.68 -2.77
CA GLU A 196 0.97 4.20 -4.02
C GLU A 196 -0.55 3.99 -4.05
N TYR A 197 -1.20 4.87 -4.80
CA TYR A 197 -2.61 4.79 -5.14
C TYR A 197 -2.79 5.25 -6.58
N ASP A 198 -3.48 4.45 -7.36
CA ASP A 198 -3.89 4.75 -8.72
C ASP A 198 -5.41 4.61 -8.82
N ASN A 199 -6.05 5.52 -9.53
CA ASN A 199 -7.43 5.35 -9.98
C ASN A 199 -7.60 6.08 -11.31
N THR A 200 -7.15 5.43 -12.39
CA THR A 200 -7.11 6.00 -13.75
C THR A 200 -7.89 5.21 -14.77
N GLN A 201 -8.01 3.91 -14.57
CA GLN A 201 -8.81 3.01 -15.40
C GLN A 201 -10.31 3.21 -15.16
N ASP A 202 -11.12 2.76 -16.12
CA ASP A 202 -12.60 2.88 -16.11
C ASP A 202 -13.11 4.28 -15.77
N ASP A 203 -12.41 5.29 -16.31
CA ASP A 203 -12.67 6.72 -16.08
C ASP A 203 -12.59 7.13 -14.60
N GLY A 204 -11.57 6.63 -13.90
CA GLY A 204 -11.37 6.92 -12.47
C GLY A 204 -12.32 6.11 -11.59
N ASN A 205 -12.65 4.88 -12.01
CA ASN A 205 -13.51 3.99 -11.26
C ASN A 205 -12.93 2.58 -11.08
N HIS A 206 -11.60 2.46 -11.11
CA HIS A 206 -10.86 1.24 -10.93
C HIS A 206 -9.59 1.59 -10.15
N ALA A 207 -9.67 1.39 -8.83
CA ALA A 207 -8.64 1.87 -7.92
C ALA A 207 -7.68 0.74 -7.54
N HIS A 208 -6.39 1.04 -7.54
CA HIS A 208 -5.32 0.22 -7.00
C HIS A 208 -4.65 0.95 -5.84
N SER A 209 -4.31 0.23 -4.77
CA SER A 209 -3.50 0.78 -3.69
C SER A 209 -2.51 -0.26 -3.19
N VAL A 210 -1.30 0.18 -2.88
CA VAL A 210 -0.26 -0.70 -2.35
C VAL A 210 0.52 -0.01 -1.24
N TRP A 211 0.88 -0.80 -0.22
CA TRP A 211 1.93 -0.48 0.74
C TRP A 211 3.04 -1.54 0.64
N ARG A 212 4.28 -1.10 0.46
CA ARG A 212 5.46 -1.95 0.28
C ARG A 212 6.57 -1.52 1.21
N HIS A 213 7.22 -2.47 1.87
CA HIS A 213 8.41 -2.21 2.68
C HIS A 213 9.66 -2.41 1.82
N LEU A 214 10.59 -1.46 1.76
CA LEU A 214 11.73 -1.49 0.83
C LEU A 214 12.77 -2.58 1.15
N ARG A 215 12.93 -2.96 2.42
CA ARG A 215 13.88 -3.99 2.87
C ARG A 215 13.27 -5.35 3.17
N HIS A 216 12.01 -5.36 3.60
CA HIS A 216 11.34 -6.55 4.12
C HIS A 216 10.16 -6.99 3.24
N ASP A 217 10.07 -6.46 2.03
CA ASP A 217 9.06 -6.89 1.06
C ASP A 217 9.15 -8.40 0.86
N TRP A 218 7.98 -9.04 0.77
CA TRP A 218 7.86 -10.49 0.58
C TRP A 218 8.48 -11.36 1.69
N GLY A 219 8.93 -10.77 2.81
CA GLY A 219 9.52 -11.48 3.94
C GLY A 219 10.93 -12.03 3.69
N ILE A 220 11.65 -11.52 2.68
CA ILE A 220 12.94 -12.06 2.23
C ILE A 220 14.01 -12.03 3.33
N ASP A 221 14.04 -10.98 4.15
CA ASP A 221 15.10 -10.77 5.14
C ASP A 221 14.96 -11.66 6.38
N LEU A 222 13.75 -11.87 6.89
CA LEU A 222 13.51 -12.75 8.04
C LEU A 222 13.83 -14.21 7.71
N LEU A 223 13.54 -14.64 6.47
CA LEU A 223 13.97 -15.96 6.00
C LEU A 223 15.50 -16.05 5.96
N ARG A 224 16.18 -15.01 5.45
CA ARG A 224 17.66 -14.97 5.41
C ARG A 224 18.28 -15.00 6.81
N ALA A 225 17.77 -14.21 7.76
CA ALA A 225 18.24 -14.18 9.14
C ALA A 225 18.11 -15.56 9.81
N HIS A 226 16.93 -16.18 9.68
CA HIS A 226 16.66 -17.53 10.19
C HIS A 226 17.64 -18.60 9.66
N TYR A 227 17.95 -18.58 8.36
CA TYR A 227 18.92 -19.50 7.78
C TYR A 227 20.36 -19.23 8.21
N THR A 228 20.71 -17.98 8.50
CA THR A 228 22.08 -17.60 8.91
C THR A 228 22.34 -17.98 10.37
N GLU A 229 21.33 -17.89 11.23
CA GLU A 229 21.44 -18.19 12.66
C GLU A 229 21.30 -19.68 13.00
N GLN A 230 20.53 -20.46 12.21
CA GLN A 230 20.31 -21.88 12.48
C GLN A 230 21.27 -22.82 11.75
N HIS A 231 21.98 -22.35 10.71
CA HIS A 231 22.90 -23.16 9.90
C HIS A 231 24.31 -22.54 9.75
N GLY A 232 24.69 -21.67 10.69
CA GLY A 232 26.05 -21.11 10.83
C GLY A 232 26.92 -21.89 11.80
#